data_AF-A0A963XJW9-F1
#
_entry.id   AF-A0A963XJW9-F1
#
_cell.length_a   1.000
_cell.length_b   1.000
_cell.length_c   1.000
_cell.angle_alpha   90.00
_cell.angle_beta   90.00
_cell.angle_gamma   90.00
#
_symmetry.space_group_name_H-M   'P 1'
#
loop_
_entity.id
_entity.type
_entity.pdbx_description
1 polymer ?
#
loop_
_entity_poly.entity_id
_entity_poly.type
_entity_poly.pdbx_seq_one_letter_code
_entity_poly.pdbx_strand_id
1 'polypeptide(L)'
;MGIRGSVREWGASAAVLAAIFCAAPAHAQTVNTTDAWKIHKDHWSAGDEDRYSQFVQAIGRSTCTTLESCLASSANPFHVHDDPEFSGDCADMAYVLRAYFAWKNGLPFSYQNAMRTADGRREDLRYSSNGNVVAARRDATGQRPVSAAAFIGRIGGEVSTAMFRTHPDNGEGVLFDDFFPLKINRDAVRPGVLAYDIYGHVGIVYDILDDGRILVIASHPDRSVTRTTYGANFLRSKPDLGAGLKGWRPIRLEGARRLDDGTYAGGKIRAATNDEISRYSMEQFIGNRPDPNGDWRYGDFVVNGRLVNYYDFVRRSLASPGFAYDPVEELRYGMQTICGAVRDRKVAVERAVTAGFPKKPHPQRLPYNIYGTYGDWEGYSTPSRDARLKVSFIDLKRTIVELVEHYNAGDTDVRYTGGDLPKDLWEAYLLEKDACTFTYWRSDDSRIRMNLGHVQDRLWDLSFDPYHCPERRWGARADELATCTDDAQKTRWYEAQRWLRYQAERTYDVRMNFTADELKPPSAASAADGGLGADAPADADLRAYLAGLNSFPLALVAEKPEITLVSGTPVEPEPQMPAWHSKILNGWTKPD
;
A
#
# COMPACT_ATOMS: atom_id res chain seq x y z
N MET A 1 10.43 39.88 85.24
CA MET A 1 11.46 39.17 84.45
C MET A 1 11.13 37.69 84.50
N GLY A 2 10.55 37.15 83.44
CA GLY A 2 10.04 35.77 83.41
C GLY A 2 9.65 35.41 81.98
N ILE A 3 10.38 34.47 81.41
CA ILE A 3 10.32 34.02 80.02
C ILE A 3 9.06 33.16 79.83
N ARG A 4 8.23 33.48 78.82
CA ARG A 4 7.17 32.60 78.30
C ARG A 4 7.43 32.35 76.82
N GLY A 5 7.73 31.10 76.47
CA GLY A 5 7.78 30.62 75.10
C GLY A 5 6.37 30.30 74.58
N SER A 6 6.09 30.66 73.32
CA SER A 6 4.91 30.21 72.57
C SER A 6 5.36 29.38 71.37
N VAL A 7 4.78 28.20 71.27
CA VAL A 7 4.97 27.19 70.22
C VAL A 7 4.35 27.69 68.90
N ARG A 8 5.08 27.50 67.79
CA ARG A 8 4.60 27.73 66.41
C ARG A 8 3.93 26.46 65.87
N GLU A 9 2.67 26.57 65.48
CA GLU A 9 1.92 25.56 64.73
C GLU A 9 2.43 25.48 63.29
N TRP A 10 2.65 24.25 62.80
CA TRP A 10 2.87 23.93 61.39
C TRP A 10 1.66 23.13 60.89
N GLY A 11 0.94 23.67 59.91
CA GLY A 11 -0.17 22.99 59.25
C GLY A 11 0.32 21.85 58.36
N ALA A 12 -0.20 20.65 58.59
CA ALA A 12 0.03 19.48 57.76
C ALA A 12 -0.81 19.57 56.47
N SER A 13 -0.16 19.60 55.32
CA SER A 13 -0.79 19.37 54.01
C SER A 13 -0.83 17.87 53.74
N ALA A 14 -2.03 17.30 53.62
CA ALA A 14 -2.24 15.91 53.24
C ALA A 14 -2.03 15.75 51.72
N ALA A 15 -0.99 15.02 51.33
CA ALA A 15 -0.76 14.60 49.96
C ALA A 15 -1.66 13.39 49.63
N VAL A 16 -2.60 13.57 48.71
CA VAL A 16 -3.37 12.47 48.12
C VAL A 16 -2.48 11.81 47.05
N LEU A 17 -1.91 10.66 47.38
CA LEU A 17 -1.24 9.78 46.42
C LEU A 17 -2.31 9.09 45.56
N ALA A 18 -2.54 9.62 44.36
CA ALA A 18 -3.27 8.91 43.32
C ALA A 18 -2.41 7.71 42.84
N ALA A 19 -2.79 6.51 43.26
CA ALA A 19 -2.20 5.28 42.74
C ALA A 19 -2.63 5.11 41.27
N ILE A 20 -1.73 5.47 40.36
CA ILE A 20 -1.83 5.10 38.95
C ILE A 20 -1.55 3.59 38.88
N PHE A 21 -2.61 2.78 38.83
CA PHE A 21 -2.48 1.39 38.42
C PHE A 21 -2.06 1.37 36.95
N CYS A 22 -0.77 1.18 36.69
CA CYS A 22 -0.29 0.66 35.42
C CYS A 22 -0.85 -0.76 35.27
N ALA A 23 -2.03 -0.90 34.66
CA ALA A 23 -2.50 -2.18 34.17
C ALA A 23 -1.49 -2.63 33.11
N ALA A 24 -0.70 -3.65 33.42
CA ALA A 24 0.07 -4.35 32.39
C ALA A 24 -0.89 -4.80 31.28
N PRO A 25 -0.51 -4.76 30.00
CA PRO A 25 -1.35 -5.26 28.93
C PRO A 25 -1.70 -6.72 29.25
N ALA A 26 -2.99 -7.01 29.39
CA ALA A 26 -3.47 -8.38 29.50
C ALA A 26 -2.92 -9.13 28.29
N HIS A 27 -2.08 -10.14 28.52
CA HIS A 27 -1.52 -10.94 27.45
C HIS A 27 -2.71 -11.47 26.64
N ALA A 28 -2.74 -11.19 25.34
CA ALA A 28 -3.84 -11.61 24.48
C ALA A 28 -3.91 -13.14 24.50
N GLN A 29 -4.88 -13.69 25.24
CA GLN A 29 -5.03 -15.14 25.32
C GLN A 29 -5.70 -15.65 24.04
N THR A 30 -4.98 -16.51 23.33
CA THR A 30 -5.52 -17.29 22.22
C THR A 30 -6.63 -18.22 22.71
N VAL A 31 -7.81 -18.14 22.09
CA VAL A 31 -8.98 -18.97 22.40
C VAL A 31 -8.86 -20.34 21.72
N ASN A 32 -8.61 -20.35 20.40
CA ASN A 32 -8.39 -21.59 19.66
C ASN A 32 -6.89 -21.86 19.48
N THR A 33 -6.39 -22.89 20.17
CA THR A 33 -4.98 -23.33 20.09
C THR A 33 -4.79 -24.57 19.19
N THR A 34 -5.86 -25.08 18.61
CA THR A 34 -5.87 -26.26 17.72
C THR A 34 -6.56 -25.92 16.41
N ASP A 35 -6.43 -26.78 15.41
CA ASP A 35 -7.08 -26.63 14.09
C ASP A 35 -8.62 -26.49 14.16
N ALA A 36 -9.28 -26.92 15.24
CA ALA A 36 -10.71 -26.75 15.38
C ALA A 36 -11.09 -25.26 15.57
N TRP A 37 -11.82 -24.70 14.60
CA TRP A 37 -12.39 -23.36 14.71
C TRP A 37 -13.67 -23.38 15.53
N LYS A 38 -13.53 -23.29 16.85
CA LYS A 38 -14.66 -23.18 17.77
C LYS A 38 -15.12 -21.72 17.87
N ILE A 39 -16.40 -21.48 17.68
CA ILE A 39 -16.99 -20.15 17.80
C ILE A 39 -17.50 -19.97 19.23
N HIS A 40 -17.01 -18.97 19.95
CA HIS A 40 -17.40 -18.65 21.34
C HIS A 40 -18.24 -17.37 21.45
N LYS A 41 -18.25 -16.55 20.40
CA LYS A 41 -19.04 -15.33 20.31
C LYS A 41 -19.94 -15.40 19.08
N ASP A 42 -21.14 -14.87 19.18
CA ASP A 42 -22.08 -14.77 18.06
C ASP A 42 -21.81 -13.54 17.18
N HIS A 43 -20.99 -12.58 17.60
CA HIS A 43 -20.62 -11.41 16.80
C HIS A 43 -19.24 -10.86 17.17
N TRP A 44 -18.73 -9.95 16.35
CA TRP A 44 -17.54 -9.16 16.66
C TRP A 44 -17.95 -7.97 17.52
N SER A 45 -17.42 -7.88 18.74
CA SER A 45 -17.62 -6.70 19.57
C SER A 45 -16.69 -5.55 19.14
N ALA A 46 -16.97 -4.32 19.58
CA ALA A 46 -16.06 -3.19 19.38
C ALA A 46 -14.63 -3.49 19.90
N GLY A 47 -14.52 -4.16 21.05
CA GLY A 47 -13.22 -4.58 21.59
C GLY A 47 -12.52 -5.66 20.77
N ASP A 48 -13.25 -6.52 20.05
CA ASP A 48 -12.64 -7.47 19.10
C ASP A 48 -12.06 -6.75 17.88
N GLU A 49 -12.77 -5.74 17.38
CA GLU A 49 -12.28 -4.90 16.30
C GLU A 49 -11.02 -4.09 16.69
N ASP A 50 -10.97 -3.58 17.92
CA ASP A 50 -9.81 -2.84 18.42
C ASP A 50 -8.61 -3.77 18.58
N ARG A 51 -8.81 -4.99 19.07
CA ARG A 51 -7.75 -6.02 19.13
C ARG A 51 -7.31 -6.47 17.74
N TYR A 52 -8.20 -6.56 16.76
CA TYR A 52 -7.82 -6.80 15.37
C TYR A 52 -6.98 -5.65 14.81
N SER A 53 -7.35 -4.41 15.12
CA SER A 53 -6.58 -3.22 14.72
C SER A 53 -5.16 -3.27 15.32
N GLN A 54 -5.04 -3.59 16.61
CA GLN A 54 -3.74 -3.75 17.28
C GLN A 54 -2.91 -4.89 16.68
N PHE A 55 -3.54 -6.03 16.36
CA PHE A 55 -2.88 -7.15 15.68
C PHE A 55 -2.30 -6.73 14.32
N VAL A 56 -3.11 -6.09 13.48
CA VAL A 56 -2.65 -5.61 12.16
C VAL A 56 -1.55 -4.55 12.29
N GLN A 57 -1.68 -3.63 13.25
CA GLN A 57 -0.65 -2.62 13.50
C GLN A 57 0.68 -3.26 13.94
N ALA A 58 0.65 -4.26 14.82
CA ALA A 58 1.85 -4.98 15.26
C ALA A 58 2.53 -5.73 14.09
N ILE A 59 1.74 -6.43 13.27
CA ILE A 59 2.24 -7.08 12.05
C ILE A 59 2.87 -6.05 11.09
N GLY A 60 2.14 -4.97 10.83
CA GLY A 60 2.58 -3.89 9.95
C GLY A 60 3.87 -3.23 10.41
N ARG A 61 4.02 -3.00 11.72
CA ARG A 61 5.24 -2.43 12.33
C ARG A 61 6.41 -3.41 12.39
N SER A 62 6.18 -4.72 12.34
CA SER A 62 7.27 -5.71 12.35
C SER A 62 8.18 -5.62 11.12
N THR A 63 9.26 -6.41 11.11
CA THR A 63 10.20 -6.51 9.97
C THR A 63 9.93 -7.70 9.05
N CYS A 64 8.76 -8.33 9.14
CA CYS A 64 8.40 -9.48 8.29
C CYS A 64 8.36 -9.10 6.80
N THR A 65 8.70 -10.07 5.94
CA THR A 65 8.90 -9.88 4.48
C THR A 65 8.11 -10.86 3.62
N THR A 66 7.40 -11.80 4.23
CA THR A 66 6.47 -12.76 3.61
C THR A 66 5.26 -12.93 4.53
N LEU A 67 4.10 -13.36 4.03
CA LEU A 67 2.90 -13.54 4.85
C LEU A 67 3.14 -14.58 5.96
N GLU A 68 3.86 -15.65 5.62
CA GLU A 68 4.31 -16.71 6.50
C GLU A 68 5.15 -16.13 7.64
N SER A 69 6.19 -15.35 7.32
CA SER A 69 7.04 -14.70 8.33
C SER A 69 6.28 -13.65 9.16
N CYS A 70 5.24 -13.02 8.60
CA CYS A 70 4.40 -12.09 9.34
C CYS A 70 3.56 -12.82 10.38
N LEU A 71 2.92 -13.94 10.01
CA LEU A 71 2.14 -14.74 10.96
C LEU A 71 3.01 -15.41 12.03
N ALA A 72 4.22 -15.86 11.67
CA ALA A 72 5.18 -16.43 12.61
C ALA A 72 5.96 -15.39 13.44
N SER A 73 5.76 -14.10 13.17
CA SER A 73 6.46 -13.01 13.86
C SER A 73 6.15 -12.99 15.35
N SER A 74 7.12 -12.61 16.18
CA SER A 74 6.89 -12.33 17.60
C SER A 74 5.91 -11.17 17.83
N ALA A 75 5.65 -10.35 16.81
CA ALA A 75 4.62 -9.31 16.82
C ALA A 75 3.20 -9.88 16.75
N ASN A 76 3.01 -11.15 16.39
CA ASN A 76 1.74 -11.85 16.43
C ASN A 76 1.55 -12.52 17.81
N PRO A 77 0.80 -11.91 18.75
CA PRO A 77 0.63 -12.49 20.08
C PRO A 77 -0.21 -13.76 20.07
N PHE A 78 -0.89 -14.07 18.97
CA PHE A 78 -1.76 -15.24 18.84
C PHE A 78 -1.03 -16.47 18.29
N HIS A 79 0.17 -16.31 17.72
CA HIS A 79 0.92 -17.40 17.11
C HIS A 79 1.25 -18.51 18.12
N VAL A 80 1.01 -19.75 17.72
CA VAL A 80 1.50 -20.95 18.40
C VAL A 80 2.32 -21.78 17.43
N HIS A 81 3.31 -22.53 17.94
CA HIS A 81 4.30 -23.24 17.13
C HIS A 81 3.71 -24.16 16.05
N ASP A 82 2.55 -24.77 16.32
CA ASP A 82 1.91 -25.74 15.43
C ASP A 82 0.85 -25.11 14.50
N ASP A 83 0.84 -23.77 14.37
CA ASP A 83 -0.05 -23.09 13.44
C ASP A 83 0.32 -23.44 11.98
N PRO A 84 -0.67 -23.64 11.10
CA PRO A 84 -0.44 -23.85 9.68
C PRO A 84 0.17 -22.61 9.01
N GLU A 85 1.05 -22.84 8.04
CA GLU A 85 1.59 -21.78 7.19
C GLU A 85 0.58 -21.34 6.12
N PHE A 86 0.48 -20.03 5.91
CA PHE A 86 -0.38 -19.45 4.87
C PHE A 86 0.42 -18.50 3.99
N SER A 87 0.27 -18.68 2.67
CA SER A 87 0.85 -17.82 1.63
C SER A 87 -0.28 -17.20 0.82
N GLY A 88 -0.04 -16.03 0.23
CA GLY A 88 -1.00 -15.45 -0.70
C GLY A 88 -0.62 -14.06 -1.17
N ASP A 89 -1.33 -13.59 -2.20
CA ASP A 89 -1.17 -12.25 -2.74
C ASP A 89 -1.89 -11.19 -1.87
N CYS A 90 -1.94 -9.96 -2.37
CA CYS A 90 -2.50 -8.82 -1.66
C CYS A 90 -3.96 -9.01 -1.18
N ALA A 91 -4.80 -9.68 -1.97
CA ALA A 91 -6.18 -9.95 -1.61
C ALA A 91 -6.25 -11.07 -0.57
N ASP A 92 -5.43 -12.11 -0.75
CA ASP A 92 -5.34 -13.23 0.19
C ASP A 92 -4.91 -12.75 1.58
N MET A 93 -3.87 -11.93 1.67
CA MET A 93 -3.36 -11.42 2.94
C MET A 93 -4.45 -10.70 3.74
N ALA A 94 -5.30 -9.90 3.08
CA ALA A 94 -6.41 -9.22 3.73
C ALA A 94 -7.38 -10.20 4.40
N TYR A 95 -7.81 -11.24 3.68
CA TYR A 95 -8.72 -12.24 4.21
C TYR A 95 -8.03 -13.20 5.19
N VAL A 96 -6.80 -13.62 4.94
CA VAL A 96 -6.03 -14.52 5.81
C VAL A 96 -5.81 -13.88 7.17
N LEU A 97 -5.37 -12.61 7.24
CA LEU A 97 -5.16 -11.96 8.54
C LEU A 97 -6.46 -11.83 9.34
N ARG A 98 -7.57 -11.47 8.67
CA ARG A 98 -8.88 -11.35 9.32
C ARG A 98 -9.41 -12.72 9.78
N ALA A 99 -9.32 -13.74 8.93
CA ALA A 99 -9.75 -15.10 9.22
C ALA A 99 -8.89 -15.75 10.33
N TYR A 100 -7.58 -15.57 10.27
CA TYR A 100 -6.65 -16.03 11.30
C TYR A 100 -6.98 -15.40 12.65
N PHE A 101 -7.13 -14.07 12.71
CA PHE A 101 -7.54 -13.40 13.95
C PHE A 101 -8.88 -13.94 14.47
N ALA A 102 -9.85 -14.13 13.58
CA ALA A 102 -11.17 -14.65 13.92
C ALA A 102 -11.11 -16.06 14.50
N TRP A 103 -10.35 -16.95 13.87
CA TRP A 103 -10.07 -18.29 14.36
C TRP A 103 -9.45 -18.25 15.74
N LYS A 104 -8.32 -17.56 15.91
CA LYS A 104 -7.58 -17.52 17.18
C LYS A 104 -8.39 -16.89 18.33
N ASN A 105 -9.41 -16.09 18.02
CA ASN A 105 -10.27 -15.43 19.01
C ASN A 105 -11.68 -16.04 19.13
N GLY A 106 -11.97 -17.15 18.45
CA GLY A 106 -13.26 -17.83 18.51
C GLY A 106 -14.44 -17.00 18.00
N LEU A 107 -14.21 -16.23 16.94
CA LEU A 107 -15.18 -15.33 16.31
C LEU A 107 -15.83 -15.99 15.08
N PRO A 108 -17.07 -15.61 14.72
CA PRO A 108 -17.69 -16.03 13.48
C PRO A 108 -16.98 -15.35 12.30
N PHE A 109 -16.89 -16.05 11.16
CA PHE A 109 -16.27 -15.51 9.96
C PHE A 109 -16.96 -16.03 8.71
N SER A 110 -17.06 -15.18 7.71
CA SER A 110 -17.61 -15.47 6.39
C SER A 110 -16.84 -14.64 5.38
N TYR A 111 -16.69 -15.16 4.17
CA TYR A 111 -16.20 -14.37 3.05
C TYR A 111 -16.97 -14.67 1.77
N GLN A 112 -17.10 -13.68 0.90
CA GLN A 112 -17.54 -13.86 -0.47
C GLN A 112 -16.53 -14.71 -1.21
N ASN A 113 -16.95 -15.82 -1.82
CA ASN A 113 -16.02 -16.78 -2.44
C ASN A 113 -16.34 -17.05 -3.92
N ALA A 114 -17.35 -16.38 -4.46
CA ALA A 114 -17.60 -16.30 -5.89
C ALA A 114 -18.21 -14.95 -6.23
N MET A 115 -17.81 -14.40 -7.38
CA MET A 115 -18.29 -13.13 -7.91
C MET A 115 -18.87 -13.34 -9.31
N ARG A 116 -19.76 -12.43 -9.72
CA ARG A 116 -20.16 -12.26 -11.12
C ARG A 116 -20.17 -10.79 -11.46
N THR A 117 -19.99 -10.45 -12.73
CA THR A 117 -20.15 -9.07 -13.20
C THR A 117 -21.56 -8.56 -12.86
N ALA A 118 -21.65 -7.30 -12.44
CA ALA A 118 -22.90 -6.69 -12.04
C ALA A 118 -23.91 -6.63 -13.21
N ASP A 119 -23.40 -6.42 -14.43
CA ASP A 119 -24.16 -6.31 -15.67
C ASP A 119 -24.27 -7.63 -16.47
N GLY A 120 -23.71 -8.73 -15.96
CA GLY A 120 -23.74 -10.04 -16.60
C GLY A 120 -22.79 -10.22 -17.79
N ARG A 121 -21.92 -9.24 -18.10
CA ARG A 121 -20.93 -9.37 -19.17
C ARG A 121 -19.86 -10.40 -18.82
N ARG A 122 -19.29 -11.05 -19.84
CA ARG A 122 -18.18 -12.01 -19.68
C ARG A 122 -16.85 -11.26 -19.72
N GLU A 123 -16.44 -10.73 -18.58
CA GLU A 123 -15.20 -9.98 -18.39
C GLU A 123 -14.34 -10.65 -17.30
N ASP A 124 -13.05 -10.33 -17.27
CA ASP A 124 -12.22 -10.66 -16.10
C ASP A 124 -12.78 -9.90 -14.89
N LEU A 125 -13.22 -10.63 -13.87
CA LEU A 125 -13.88 -10.07 -12.69
C LEU A 125 -12.96 -9.11 -11.93
N ARG A 126 -11.64 -9.24 -12.04
CA ARG A 126 -10.68 -8.30 -11.41
C ARG A 126 -10.75 -6.90 -12.02
N TYR A 127 -11.19 -6.81 -13.28
CA TYR A 127 -11.12 -5.58 -14.10
C TYR A 127 -12.45 -5.22 -14.78
N SER A 128 -13.59 -5.78 -14.33
CA SER A 128 -14.90 -5.57 -14.94
C SER A 128 -15.33 -4.10 -15.02
N SER A 129 -15.93 -3.65 -16.12
CA SER A 129 -16.20 -2.22 -16.34
C SER A 129 -17.28 -1.64 -15.42
N ASN A 130 -18.21 -2.48 -14.95
CA ASN A 130 -19.35 -2.09 -14.12
C ASN A 130 -19.33 -2.73 -12.73
N GLY A 131 -18.17 -3.22 -12.32
CA GLY A 131 -18.00 -3.91 -11.05
C GLY A 131 -18.70 -5.26 -11.00
N ASN A 132 -18.75 -5.80 -9.80
CA ASN A 132 -19.20 -7.15 -9.51
C ASN A 132 -20.28 -7.15 -8.43
N VAL A 133 -20.98 -8.29 -8.34
CA VAL A 133 -21.88 -8.64 -7.25
C VAL A 133 -21.50 -10.02 -6.71
N VAL A 134 -21.77 -10.23 -5.43
CA VAL A 134 -21.47 -11.49 -4.75
C VAL A 134 -22.39 -12.59 -5.28
N ALA A 135 -21.82 -13.71 -5.69
CA ALA A 135 -22.53 -14.86 -6.23
C ALA A 135 -22.59 -16.03 -5.24
N ALA A 136 -21.58 -16.16 -4.37
CA ALA A 136 -21.57 -17.16 -3.30
C ALA A 136 -20.70 -16.69 -2.13
N ARG A 137 -20.94 -17.29 -0.97
CA ARG A 137 -20.21 -17.03 0.27
C ARG A 137 -19.80 -18.34 0.94
N ARG A 138 -18.73 -18.28 1.71
CA ARG A 138 -18.23 -19.37 2.54
C ARG A 138 -18.23 -18.96 4.00
N ASP A 139 -18.92 -19.73 4.83
CA ASP A 139 -19.05 -19.48 6.27
C ASP A 139 -18.20 -20.46 7.07
N ALA A 140 -17.45 -19.96 8.06
CA ALA A 140 -16.72 -20.76 9.03
C ALA A 140 -17.65 -21.31 10.13
N THR A 141 -18.87 -21.71 9.78
CA THR A 141 -19.93 -22.15 10.70
C THR A 141 -20.42 -23.55 10.35
N GLY A 142 -21.01 -24.26 11.31
CA GLY A 142 -21.51 -25.62 11.10
C GLY A 142 -21.95 -26.30 12.38
N GLN A 143 -22.53 -27.50 12.27
CA GLN A 143 -22.91 -28.32 13.43
C GLN A 143 -21.70 -28.82 14.24
N ARG A 144 -20.52 -28.81 13.63
CA ARG A 144 -19.22 -29.10 14.24
C ARG A 144 -18.23 -28.02 13.84
N PRO A 145 -17.18 -27.75 14.65
CA PRO A 145 -16.10 -26.85 14.27
C PRO A 145 -15.51 -27.21 12.91
N VAL A 146 -15.26 -26.22 12.07
CA VAL A 146 -14.53 -26.40 10.81
C VAL A 146 -13.02 -26.48 11.10
N SER A 147 -12.27 -27.12 10.21
CA SER A 147 -10.80 -27.07 10.24
C SER A 147 -10.34 -25.69 9.79
N ALA A 148 -9.58 -25.00 10.63
CA ALA A 148 -9.05 -23.67 10.34
C ALA A 148 -8.01 -23.71 9.23
N ALA A 149 -7.10 -24.69 9.25
CA ALA A 149 -6.11 -24.91 8.19
C ALA A 149 -6.81 -25.12 6.83
N ALA A 150 -7.82 -26.00 6.77
CA ALA A 150 -8.55 -26.26 5.54
C ALA A 150 -9.45 -25.10 5.10
N PHE A 151 -9.97 -24.31 6.04
CA PHE A 151 -10.81 -23.16 5.73
C PHE A 151 -10.00 -21.97 5.20
N ILE A 152 -8.96 -21.56 5.94
CA ILE A 152 -8.10 -20.43 5.59
C ILE A 152 -7.24 -20.79 4.36
N GLY A 153 -6.77 -22.04 4.25
CA GLY A 153 -6.01 -22.51 3.09
C GLY A 153 -6.77 -22.47 1.75
N ARG A 154 -8.10 -22.32 1.76
CA ARG A 154 -8.89 -22.12 0.53
C ARG A 154 -8.85 -20.69 0.00
N ILE A 155 -8.50 -19.72 0.83
CA ILE A 155 -8.53 -18.29 0.47
C ILE A 155 -7.70 -18.07 -0.80
N GLY A 156 -6.46 -18.55 -0.86
CA GLY A 156 -5.58 -18.38 -2.03
C GLY A 156 -6.07 -18.98 -3.34
N GLY A 157 -7.10 -19.84 -3.31
CA GLY A 157 -7.73 -20.40 -4.52
C GLY A 157 -9.13 -19.84 -4.82
N GLU A 158 -9.72 -19.10 -3.88
CA GLU A 158 -11.09 -18.59 -4.00
C GLU A 158 -11.13 -17.05 -4.04
N VAL A 159 -10.15 -16.38 -3.43
CA VAL A 159 -10.06 -14.93 -3.28
C VAL A 159 -9.25 -14.28 -4.39
N SER A 160 -9.68 -13.10 -4.82
CA SER A 160 -8.91 -12.19 -5.67
C SER A 160 -9.42 -10.76 -5.49
N THR A 161 -8.75 -9.80 -6.11
CA THR A 161 -9.17 -8.38 -6.10
C THR A 161 -10.57 -8.15 -6.67
N ALA A 162 -11.13 -9.11 -7.43
CA ALA A 162 -12.52 -9.07 -7.89
C ALA A 162 -13.53 -8.91 -6.75
N MET A 163 -13.21 -9.38 -5.54
CA MET A 163 -14.08 -9.31 -4.37
C MET A 163 -14.24 -7.89 -3.81
N PHE A 164 -13.28 -7.02 -4.09
CA PHE A 164 -13.28 -5.64 -3.61
C PHE A 164 -14.02 -4.70 -4.58
N ARG A 165 -14.31 -5.19 -5.78
CA ARG A 165 -14.84 -4.44 -6.91
C ARG A 165 -16.37 -4.43 -6.95
N THR A 166 -16.98 -3.96 -5.88
CA THR A 166 -18.42 -4.00 -5.63
C THR A 166 -18.97 -2.59 -5.46
N HIS A 167 -20.21 -2.37 -5.93
CA HIS A 167 -20.91 -1.12 -5.68
C HIS A 167 -21.38 -1.06 -4.21
N PRO A 168 -21.11 0.02 -3.45
CA PRO A 168 -21.44 0.14 -2.03
C PRO A 168 -22.90 -0.11 -1.65
N ASP A 169 -23.85 0.24 -2.53
CA ASP A 169 -25.29 0.09 -2.26
C ASP A 169 -25.86 -1.28 -2.67
N ASN A 170 -25.12 -2.11 -3.43
CA ASN A 170 -25.64 -3.36 -3.98
C ASN A 170 -25.26 -4.60 -3.14
N GLY A 171 -24.66 -4.38 -1.98
CA GLY A 171 -23.99 -5.39 -1.17
C GLY A 171 -24.75 -5.87 0.07
N GLU A 172 -26.08 -5.84 0.08
CA GLU A 172 -26.87 -6.23 1.26
C GLU A 172 -27.59 -7.60 1.10
N GLY A 173 -28.15 -8.11 2.19
CA GLY A 173 -28.96 -9.33 2.20
C GLY A 173 -28.17 -10.61 2.43
N VAL A 174 -28.61 -11.72 1.79
CA VAL A 174 -27.99 -13.05 2.00
C VAL A 174 -26.59 -13.14 1.38
N LEU A 175 -26.40 -12.53 0.22
CA LEU A 175 -25.13 -12.44 -0.49
C LEU A 175 -24.56 -11.04 -0.31
N PHE A 176 -24.40 -10.64 0.96
CA PHE A 176 -23.86 -9.33 1.30
C PHE A 176 -22.40 -9.19 0.84
N ASP A 177 -21.94 -7.95 0.68
CA ASP A 177 -20.55 -7.56 0.45
C ASP A 177 -19.78 -7.56 1.78
N ASP A 178 -18.58 -8.13 1.78
CA ASP A 178 -17.69 -8.12 2.95
C ASP A 178 -17.25 -6.72 3.37
N PHE A 179 -17.45 -5.73 2.51
CA PHE A 179 -16.94 -4.38 2.69
C PHE A 179 -18.01 -3.30 2.64
N PHE A 180 -17.61 -2.13 3.15
CA PHE A 180 -18.35 -0.89 3.00
C PHE A 180 -17.38 0.31 2.94
N PRO A 181 -17.73 1.40 2.24
CA PRO A 181 -16.90 2.60 2.20
C PRO A 181 -16.95 3.39 3.51
N LEU A 182 -15.82 3.96 3.88
CA LEU A 182 -15.66 4.62 5.17
C LEU A 182 -15.87 6.13 5.08
N LYS A 183 -16.43 6.68 6.16
CA LYS A 183 -16.22 8.08 6.53
C LYS A 183 -14.73 8.33 6.72
N ILE A 184 -14.21 9.44 6.22
CA ILE A 184 -12.80 9.80 6.26
C ILE A 184 -12.54 10.62 7.51
N ASN A 185 -12.33 9.92 8.62
CA ASN A 185 -11.91 10.49 9.90
C ASN A 185 -11.17 9.43 10.74
N ARG A 186 -10.56 9.85 11.86
CA ARG A 186 -9.78 8.95 12.74
C ARG A 186 -10.62 7.92 13.50
N ASP A 187 -11.93 8.09 13.59
CA ASP A 187 -12.82 7.10 14.21
C ASP A 187 -13.07 5.90 13.27
N ALA A 188 -13.15 6.18 11.97
CA ALA A 188 -13.48 5.20 10.95
C ALA A 188 -12.24 4.59 10.28
N VAL A 189 -11.24 5.40 9.92
CA VAL A 189 -9.98 4.94 9.30
C VAL A 189 -9.00 4.53 10.39
N ARG A 190 -8.79 3.22 10.53
CA ARG A 190 -7.93 2.61 11.56
C ARG A 190 -7.15 1.41 11.01
N PRO A 191 -6.12 0.90 11.72
CA PRO A 191 -5.46 -0.34 11.31
C PRO A 191 -6.45 -1.48 11.07
N GLY A 192 -6.25 -2.25 10.01
CA GLY A 192 -7.16 -3.30 9.55
C GLY A 192 -8.19 -2.86 8.49
N VAL A 193 -8.33 -1.55 8.25
CA VAL A 193 -9.01 -1.00 7.07
C VAL A 193 -8.26 -1.39 5.80
N LEU A 194 -8.98 -1.61 4.71
CA LEU A 194 -8.42 -2.03 3.44
C LEU A 194 -8.33 -0.83 2.49
N ALA A 195 -7.22 -0.71 1.78
CA ALA A 195 -7.04 0.23 0.68
C ALA A 195 -7.16 -0.54 -0.64
N TYR A 196 -8.17 -0.25 -1.44
CA TYR A 196 -8.41 -0.95 -2.69
C TYR A 196 -8.16 -0.05 -3.91
N ASP A 197 -7.31 -0.56 -4.79
CA ASP A 197 -7.02 0.00 -6.10
C ASP A 197 -7.69 -0.86 -7.18
N ILE A 198 -8.51 -0.22 -8.02
CA ILE A 198 -9.32 -0.86 -9.08
C ILE A 198 -8.49 -1.60 -10.14
N TYR A 199 -7.18 -1.46 -10.05
CA TYR A 199 -6.17 -2.06 -10.89
C TYR A 199 -5.49 -3.26 -10.23
N GLY A 200 -6.22 -3.96 -9.36
CA GLY A 200 -5.77 -5.25 -8.85
C GLY A 200 -4.69 -5.12 -7.78
N HIS A 201 -4.81 -4.13 -6.90
CA HIS A 201 -4.00 -4.07 -5.69
C HIS A 201 -4.87 -3.82 -4.45
N VAL A 202 -4.58 -4.55 -3.39
CA VAL A 202 -5.20 -4.37 -2.08
C VAL A 202 -4.08 -4.13 -1.08
N GLY A 203 -4.28 -3.17 -0.20
CA GLY A 203 -3.42 -2.92 0.94
C GLY A 203 -4.21 -2.99 2.22
N ILE A 204 -3.51 -3.24 3.32
CA ILE A 204 -4.09 -3.18 4.67
C ILE A 204 -3.47 -1.98 5.36
N VAL A 205 -4.30 -1.03 5.78
CA VAL A 205 -3.88 0.05 6.66
C VAL A 205 -3.35 -0.57 7.94
N TYR A 206 -2.10 -0.28 8.31
CA TYR A 206 -1.53 -0.73 9.57
C TYR A 206 -1.20 0.41 10.52
N ASP A 207 -1.14 1.65 10.04
CA ASP A 207 -0.93 2.82 10.89
C ASP A 207 -1.49 4.10 10.26
N ILE A 208 -1.77 5.09 11.10
CA ILE A 208 -2.11 6.45 10.69
C ILE A 208 -1.29 7.43 11.55
N LEU A 209 -0.33 8.10 10.92
CA LEU A 209 0.59 9.03 11.58
C LEU A 209 -0.10 10.36 11.91
N ASP A 210 0.50 11.18 12.77
CA ASP A 210 -0.07 12.48 13.21
C ASP A 210 -0.30 13.49 12.08
N ASP A 211 0.48 13.39 11.00
CA ASP A 211 0.31 14.17 9.76
C ASP A 211 -0.82 13.63 8.85
N GLY A 212 -1.57 12.63 9.32
CA GLY A 212 -2.66 11.99 8.59
C GLY A 212 -2.19 11.01 7.51
N ARG A 213 -0.89 10.74 7.40
CA ARG A 213 -0.35 9.75 6.47
C ARG A 213 -0.77 8.35 6.89
N ILE A 214 -1.42 7.64 5.97
CA ILE A 214 -1.83 6.25 6.14
C ILE A 214 -0.71 5.34 5.66
N LEU A 215 -0.27 4.44 6.52
CA LEU A 215 0.71 3.42 6.20
C LEU A 215 0.02 2.10 5.86
N VAL A 216 0.47 1.47 4.79
CA VAL A 216 -0.17 0.31 4.17
C VAL A 216 0.84 -0.83 4.04
N ILE A 217 0.41 -2.04 4.39
CA ILE A 217 1.14 -3.29 4.19
C ILE A 217 0.40 -4.15 3.17
N ALA A 218 1.13 -4.81 2.27
CA ALA A 218 0.54 -5.70 1.28
C ALA A 218 1.54 -6.81 0.90
N SER A 219 1.03 -8.03 0.72
CA SER A 219 1.77 -9.10 0.05
C SER A 219 1.59 -9.02 -1.47
N HIS A 220 2.43 -9.73 -2.21
CA HIS A 220 2.44 -9.71 -3.67
C HIS A 220 2.52 -11.14 -4.25
N PRO A 221 2.22 -11.34 -5.55
CA PRO A 221 2.31 -12.65 -6.20
C PRO A 221 3.71 -13.29 -6.15
N ASP A 222 4.76 -12.48 -5.95
CA ASP A 222 6.13 -12.92 -5.74
C ASP A 222 6.44 -13.38 -4.30
N ARG A 223 5.42 -13.43 -3.43
CA ARG A 223 5.45 -13.72 -1.98
C ARG A 223 6.13 -12.66 -1.11
N SER A 224 6.62 -11.56 -1.69
CA SER A 224 7.13 -10.45 -0.90
C SER A 224 5.99 -9.73 -0.17
N VAL A 225 6.30 -9.16 0.99
CA VAL A 225 5.46 -8.23 1.73
C VAL A 225 6.16 -6.88 1.77
N THR A 226 5.48 -5.84 1.30
CA THR A 226 6.02 -4.47 1.24
C THR A 226 5.21 -3.53 2.10
N ARG A 227 5.82 -2.40 2.46
CA ARG A 227 5.18 -1.29 3.18
C ARG A 227 5.25 -0.04 2.32
N THR A 228 4.13 0.65 2.22
CA THR A 228 3.97 1.87 1.41
C THR A 228 3.00 2.83 2.10
N THR A 229 2.69 3.93 1.45
CA THR A 229 1.69 4.90 1.89
C THR A 229 0.44 4.82 1.00
N TYR A 230 -0.72 5.14 1.55
CA TYR A 230 -1.91 5.38 0.75
C TYR A 230 -1.86 6.78 0.11
N GLY A 231 -2.16 6.86 -1.18
CA GLY A 231 -2.14 8.09 -1.97
C GLY A 231 -2.52 7.79 -3.42
N ALA A 232 -1.99 8.56 -4.36
CA ALA A 232 -2.29 8.42 -5.80
C ALA A 232 -1.93 7.05 -6.41
N ASN A 233 -1.11 6.25 -5.72
CA ASN A 233 -0.84 4.85 -6.03
C ASN A 233 -2.06 3.92 -5.85
N PHE A 234 -3.11 4.36 -5.14
CA PHE A 234 -4.41 3.69 -5.01
C PHE A 234 -5.50 4.53 -5.69
N LEU A 235 -5.85 4.19 -6.93
CA LEU A 235 -6.67 5.06 -7.77
C LEU A 235 -8.12 5.20 -7.26
N ARG A 236 -8.57 6.44 -7.03
CA ARG A 236 -10.00 6.78 -6.87
C ARG A 236 -10.77 6.55 -8.17
N SER A 237 -11.98 6.00 -8.06
CA SER A 237 -12.85 5.74 -9.21
C SER A 237 -14.34 5.89 -8.87
N LYS A 238 -15.21 5.60 -9.84
CA LYS A 238 -16.66 5.60 -9.68
C LYS A 238 -17.13 4.58 -8.62
N PRO A 239 -18.29 4.81 -7.96
CA PRO A 239 -18.86 3.90 -6.97
C PRO A 239 -18.96 2.44 -7.42
N ASP A 240 -19.33 2.19 -8.69
CA ASP A 240 -19.47 0.83 -9.24
C ASP A 240 -18.24 -0.06 -9.01
N LEU A 241 -17.06 0.55 -8.96
CA LEU A 241 -15.80 -0.18 -8.83
C LEU A 241 -15.33 -0.28 -7.38
N GLY A 242 -15.97 0.40 -6.44
CA GLY A 242 -15.70 0.29 -5.01
C GLY A 242 -14.31 0.75 -4.56
N ALA A 243 -13.61 1.58 -5.33
CA ALA A 243 -12.25 2.05 -5.01
C ALA A 243 -12.10 2.70 -3.62
N GLY A 244 -10.86 2.78 -3.12
CA GLY A 244 -10.51 3.58 -1.93
C GLY A 244 -10.49 2.80 -0.64
N LEU A 245 -10.81 3.46 0.48
CA LEU A 245 -10.75 2.89 1.82
C LEU A 245 -12.04 2.12 2.14
N LYS A 246 -11.88 0.89 2.64
CA LYS A 246 -12.97 -0.05 2.92
C LYS A 246 -12.87 -0.63 4.33
N GLY A 247 -13.97 -0.57 5.07
CA GLY A 247 -14.13 -1.28 6.34
C GLY A 247 -14.67 -2.69 6.12
N TRP A 248 -14.36 -3.61 7.04
CA TRP A 248 -15.01 -4.93 7.12
C TRP A 248 -16.45 -4.77 7.61
N ARG A 249 -17.42 -5.24 6.84
CA ARG A 249 -18.84 -5.18 7.21
C ARG A 249 -19.07 -5.99 8.50
N PRO A 250 -19.72 -5.41 9.53
CA PRO A 250 -20.03 -6.13 10.74
C PRO A 250 -20.91 -7.35 10.46
N ILE A 251 -20.53 -8.49 11.03
CA ILE A 251 -21.27 -9.75 10.89
C ILE A 251 -21.67 -10.32 12.25
N ARG A 252 -22.78 -11.04 12.26
CA ARG A 252 -23.30 -11.80 13.41
C ARG A 252 -23.84 -13.17 12.99
N LEU A 253 -23.81 -14.10 13.93
CA LEU A 253 -24.31 -15.46 13.81
C LEU A 253 -25.71 -15.52 14.41
N GLU A 254 -26.71 -15.81 13.58
CA GLU A 254 -28.11 -15.93 14.01
C GLU A 254 -28.57 -17.37 14.01
N GLY A 255 -29.41 -17.74 14.99
CA GLY A 255 -30.03 -19.06 15.06
C GLY A 255 -29.06 -20.21 15.38
N ALA A 256 -27.87 -19.91 15.88
CA ALA A 256 -26.95 -20.92 16.38
C ALA A 256 -27.36 -21.41 17.78
N ARG A 257 -27.11 -22.69 18.06
CA ARG A 257 -27.32 -23.28 19.39
C ARG A 257 -26.04 -23.13 20.21
N ARG A 258 -26.16 -22.54 21.40
CA ARG A 258 -25.07 -22.54 22.38
C ARG A 258 -24.96 -23.90 23.05
N LEU A 259 -23.76 -24.47 23.08
CA LEU A 259 -23.44 -25.76 23.69
C LEU A 259 -22.98 -25.58 25.15
N ASP A 260 -22.90 -26.68 25.89
CA ASP A 260 -22.53 -26.68 27.32
C ASP A 260 -21.11 -26.16 27.57
N ASP A 261 -20.20 -26.32 26.59
CA ASP A 261 -18.83 -25.78 26.63
C ASP A 261 -18.75 -24.28 26.27
N GLY A 262 -19.91 -23.64 26.07
CA GLY A 262 -20.03 -22.22 25.73
C GLY A 262 -19.84 -21.90 24.25
N THR A 263 -19.54 -22.88 23.39
CA THR A 263 -19.40 -22.68 21.94
C THR A 263 -20.75 -22.62 21.23
N TYR A 264 -20.76 -22.09 20.00
CA TYR A 264 -21.92 -22.06 19.12
C TYR A 264 -21.83 -23.12 18.03
N ALA A 265 -22.94 -23.80 17.76
CA ALA A 265 -23.10 -24.77 16.68
C ALA A 265 -24.29 -24.40 15.76
N GLY A 266 -24.06 -24.51 14.45
CA GLY A 266 -25.03 -24.15 13.42
C GLY A 266 -25.20 -22.63 13.25
N GLY A 267 -26.42 -22.21 12.89
CA GLY A 267 -26.75 -20.82 12.61
C GLY A 267 -26.43 -20.37 11.19
N LYS A 268 -26.70 -19.10 10.91
CA LYS A 268 -26.41 -18.44 9.63
C LYS A 268 -25.75 -17.09 9.90
N ILE A 269 -24.79 -16.72 9.07
CA ILE A 269 -24.16 -15.40 9.16
C ILE A 269 -25.07 -14.36 8.49
N ARG A 270 -25.27 -13.25 9.21
CA ARG A 270 -25.90 -12.02 8.72
C ARG A 270 -24.94 -10.88 8.86
N ALA A 271 -25.07 -9.90 7.98
CA ALA A 271 -24.29 -8.68 8.02
C ALA A 271 -25.18 -7.48 8.30
N ALA A 272 -24.58 -6.44 8.90
CA ALA A 272 -25.24 -5.16 9.10
C ALA A 272 -25.57 -4.49 7.76
N THR A 273 -26.72 -3.82 7.67
CA THR A 273 -27.07 -2.95 6.55
C THR A 273 -26.24 -1.67 6.60
N ASN A 274 -26.20 -0.91 5.50
CA ASN A 274 -25.46 0.36 5.45
C ASN A 274 -25.97 1.35 6.51
N ASP A 275 -27.28 1.40 6.77
CA ASP A 275 -27.91 2.26 7.77
C ASP A 275 -27.53 1.89 9.23
N GLU A 276 -27.17 0.62 9.47
CA GLU A 276 -26.72 0.15 10.78
C GLU A 276 -25.24 0.46 11.04
N ILE A 277 -24.49 0.88 10.03
CA ILE A 277 -23.04 1.10 10.10
C ILE A 277 -22.76 2.60 10.24
N SER A 278 -22.52 3.06 11.46
CA SER A 278 -22.24 4.48 11.76
C SER A 278 -21.01 5.07 11.05
N ARG A 279 -20.12 4.21 10.54
CA ARG A 279 -18.89 4.60 9.82
C ARG A 279 -19.07 4.59 8.30
N TYR A 280 -20.24 4.22 7.79
CA TYR A 280 -20.54 4.23 6.36
C TYR A 280 -20.53 5.67 5.83
N SER A 281 -19.86 5.89 4.70
CA SER A 281 -19.96 7.16 3.97
C SER A 281 -19.62 6.97 2.50
N MET A 282 -20.32 7.71 1.64
CA MET A 282 -20.02 7.77 0.20
C MET A 282 -19.02 8.88 -0.15
N GLU A 283 -18.58 9.68 0.82
CA GLU A 283 -17.80 10.90 0.57
C GLU A 283 -16.52 10.68 -0.25
N GLN A 284 -15.85 9.53 -0.12
CA GLN A 284 -14.68 9.24 -0.95
C GLN A 284 -14.99 9.15 -2.46
N PHE A 285 -16.23 8.83 -2.81
CA PHE A 285 -16.69 8.76 -4.19
C PHE A 285 -17.29 10.09 -4.65
N ILE A 286 -18.22 10.65 -3.87
CA ILE A 286 -19.05 11.78 -4.31
C ILE A 286 -18.62 13.12 -3.72
N GLY A 287 -17.53 13.18 -2.96
CA GLY A 287 -17.10 14.38 -2.25
C GLY A 287 -17.84 14.60 -0.93
N ASN A 288 -17.27 15.43 -0.05
CA ASN A 288 -17.96 15.91 1.15
C ASN A 288 -18.83 17.15 0.87
N ARG A 289 -18.73 17.71 -0.34
CA ARG A 289 -19.72 18.57 -0.97
C ARG A 289 -20.11 17.95 -2.32
N PRO A 290 -21.15 17.11 -2.35
CA PRO A 290 -21.55 16.40 -3.57
C PRO A 290 -22.05 17.32 -4.68
N ASP A 291 -21.84 16.89 -5.92
CA ASP A 291 -22.46 17.53 -7.09
C ASP A 291 -23.99 17.44 -6.99
N PRO A 292 -24.72 18.55 -7.18
CA PRO A 292 -26.19 18.55 -7.11
C PRO A 292 -26.89 17.60 -8.09
N ASN A 293 -26.24 17.22 -9.20
CA ASN A 293 -26.78 16.26 -10.17
C ASN A 293 -26.36 14.81 -9.87
N GLY A 294 -25.59 14.58 -8.80
CA GLY A 294 -25.12 13.25 -8.39
C GLY A 294 -23.97 12.69 -9.21
N ASP A 295 -23.29 13.51 -10.03
CA ASP A 295 -22.11 13.04 -10.77
C ASP A 295 -20.88 12.99 -9.86
N TRP A 296 -20.42 11.78 -9.56
CA TRP A 296 -19.27 11.54 -8.68
C TRP A 296 -17.98 12.26 -9.14
N ARG A 297 -17.86 12.58 -10.43
CA ARG A 297 -16.69 13.27 -11.00
C ARG A 297 -16.60 14.73 -10.56
N TYR A 298 -17.74 15.36 -10.26
CA TYR A 298 -17.84 16.79 -9.94
C TYR A 298 -18.08 17.05 -8.45
N GLY A 299 -18.04 16.01 -7.62
CA GLY A 299 -18.05 16.14 -6.17
C GLY A 299 -16.78 16.82 -5.65
N ASP A 300 -16.95 17.82 -4.80
CA ASP A 300 -15.85 18.58 -4.21
C ASP A 300 -15.36 17.96 -2.91
N PHE A 301 -14.04 18.08 -2.68
CA PHE A 301 -13.42 17.78 -1.40
C PHE A 301 -12.92 19.05 -0.74
N VAL A 302 -13.49 19.37 0.41
CA VAL A 302 -13.23 20.62 1.12
C VAL A 302 -12.71 20.34 2.52
N VAL A 303 -11.55 20.88 2.87
CA VAL A 303 -11.00 20.86 4.24
C VAL A 303 -10.77 22.30 4.69
N ASN A 304 -11.31 22.68 5.85
CA ASN A 304 -11.19 24.04 6.40
C ASN A 304 -11.56 25.15 5.40
N GLY A 305 -12.60 24.91 4.58
CA GLY A 305 -13.07 25.86 3.56
C GLY A 305 -12.25 25.89 2.27
N ARG A 306 -11.18 25.10 2.16
CA ARG A 306 -10.32 25.01 0.96
C ARG A 306 -10.69 23.80 0.11
N LEU A 307 -10.84 24.02 -1.20
CA LEU A 307 -10.95 22.93 -2.17
C LEU A 307 -9.58 22.26 -2.31
N VAL A 308 -9.55 20.93 -2.17
CA VAL A 308 -8.35 20.12 -2.28
C VAL A 308 -8.62 18.90 -3.15
N ASN A 309 -7.58 18.23 -3.63
CA ASN A 309 -7.77 16.94 -4.29
C ASN A 309 -8.16 15.86 -3.26
N TYR A 310 -8.63 14.70 -3.73
CA TYR A 310 -9.10 13.62 -2.88
C TYR A 310 -8.03 13.12 -1.87
N TYR A 311 -6.78 12.94 -2.30
CA TYR A 311 -5.76 12.38 -1.42
C TYR A 311 -5.32 13.37 -0.35
N ASP A 312 -5.30 14.68 -0.67
CA ASP A 312 -5.11 15.73 0.32
C ASP A 312 -6.29 15.82 1.28
N PHE A 313 -7.52 15.63 0.81
CA PHE A 313 -8.69 15.54 1.68
C PHE A 313 -8.55 14.38 2.67
N VAL A 314 -8.13 13.20 2.21
CA VAL A 314 -7.90 12.05 3.09
C VAL A 314 -6.81 12.38 4.11
N ARG A 315 -5.65 12.85 3.64
CA ARG A 315 -4.52 13.15 4.51
C ARG A 315 -4.86 14.22 5.54
N ARG A 316 -5.41 15.35 5.12
CA ARG A 316 -5.74 16.49 6.00
C ARG A 316 -6.92 16.20 6.92
N SER A 317 -7.90 15.41 6.50
CA SER A 317 -9.00 14.96 7.39
C SER A 317 -8.54 13.98 8.46
N LEU A 318 -7.42 13.29 8.23
CA LEU A 318 -6.81 12.38 9.20
C LEU A 318 -5.68 13.03 9.99
N ALA A 319 -5.17 14.19 9.60
CA ALA A 319 -4.14 14.88 10.37
C ALA A 319 -4.65 15.27 11.77
N SER A 320 -3.73 15.35 12.72
CA SER A 320 -4.03 15.85 14.06
C SER A 320 -4.58 17.28 13.98
N PRO A 321 -5.48 17.69 14.89
CA PRO A 321 -6.05 19.03 14.87
C PRO A 321 -4.96 20.11 14.88
N GLY A 322 -5.04 21.05 13.92
CA GLY A 322 -4.06 22.14 13.79
C GLY A 322 -2.69 21.72 13.26
N PHE A 323 -2.56 20.51 12.70
CA PHE A 323 -1.31 20.07 12.08
C PHE A 323 -0.91 21.01 10.93
N ALA A 324 0.36 21.40 10.91
CA ALA A 324 0.97 22.20 9.86
C ALA A 324 2.14 21.42 9.28
N TYR A 325 2.16 21.28 7.95
CA TYR A 325 3.16 20.47 7.25
C TYR A 325 4.46 21.25 7.10
N ASP A 326 5.59 20.60 7.38
CA ASP A 326 6.91 21.16 7.07
C ASP A 326 7.36 20.69 5.68
N PRO A 327 7.60 21.60 4.71
CA PRO A 327 7.97 21.19 3.36
C PRO A 327 9.27 20.38 3.29
N VAL A 328 10.22 20.64 4.17
CA VAL A 328 11.51 19.93 4.23
C VAL A 328 11.31 18.52 4.76
N GLU A 329 10.50 18.36 5.80
CA GLU A 329 10.17 17.02 6.31
C GLU A 329 9.38 16.21 5.28
N GLU A 330 8.41 16.82 4.61
CA GLU A 330 7.62 16.18 3.56
C GLU A 330 8.49 15.69 2.40
N LEU A 331 9.47 16.51 1.99
CA LEU A 331 10.46 16.12 0.99
C LEU A 331 11.24 14.88 1.45
N ARG A 332 11.73 14.87 2.69
CA ARG A 332 12.49 13.74 3.25
C ARG A 332 11.67 12.46 3.27
N TYR A 333 10.45 12.51 3.79
CA TYR A 333 9.57 11.35 3.83
C TYR A 333 9.22 10.82 2.44
N GLY A 334 8.95 11.71 1.50
CA GLY A 334 8.69 11.36 0.10
C GLY A 334 9.88 10.60 -0.51
N MET A 335 11.09 11.14 -0.37
CA MET A 335 12.30 10.50 -0.90
C MET A 335 12.60 9.15 -0.24
N GLN A 336 12.41 9.02 1.07
CA GLN A 336 12.57 7.75 1.78
C GLN A 336 11.54 6.70 1.34
N THR A 337 10.31 7.13 1.03
CA THR A 337 9.25 6.26 0.51
C THR A 337 9.58 5.78 -0.91
N ILE A 338 10.05 6.67 -1.77
CA ILE A 338 10.52 6.32 -3.12
C ILE A 338 11.73 5.38 -3.03
N CYS A 339 12.66 5.60 -2.10
CA CYS A 339 13.79 4.72 -1.87
C CYS A 339 13.35 3.29 -1.53
N GLY A 340 12.33 3.13 -0.67
CA GLY A 340 11.71 1.83 -0.38
C GLY A 340 11.18 1.17 -1.65
N ALA A 341 10.43 1.90 -2.48
CA ALA A 341 9.90 1.38 -3.75
C ALA A 341 11.00 0.96 -4.74
N VAL A 342 12.14 1.67 -4.76
CA VAL A 342 13.31 1.29 -5.56
C VAL A 342 13.94 -0.02 -5.07
N ARG A 343 14.07 -0.20 -3.75
CA ARG A 343 14.58 -1.45 -3.17
C ARG A 343 13.64 -2.63 -3.40
N ASP A 344 12.33 -2.42 -3.28
CA ASP A 344 11.33 -3.44 -3.63
C ASP A 344 11.44 -3.85 -5.11
N ARG A 345 11.64 -2.86 -5.99
CA ARG A 345 11.88 -3.10 -7.41
C ARG A 345 13.17 -3.90 -7.62
N LYS A 346 14.25 -3.60 -6.88
CA LYS A 346 15.50 -4.36 -6.95
C LYS A 346 15.28 -5.83 -6.66
N VAL A 347 14.57 -6.17 -5.59
CA VAL A 347 14.24 -7.56 -5.26
C VAL A 347 13.51 -8.25 -6.42
N ALA A 348 12.54 -7.57 -7.04
CA ALA A 348 11.80 -8.12 -8.19
C ALA A 348 12.70 -8.32 -9.43
N VAL A 349 13.60 -7.38 -9.73
CA VAL A 349 14.57 -7.52 -10.83
C VAL A 349 15.54 -8.66 -10.56
N GLU A 350 16.14 -8.71 -9.37
CA GLU A 350 17.09 -9.77 -8.98
C GLU A 350 16.45 -11.16 -9.01
N ARG A 351 15.16 -11.27 -8.67
CA ARG A 351 14.40 -12.52 -8.80
C ARG A 351 14.31 -12.99 -10.25
N ALA A 352 14.03 -12.09 -11.20
CA ALA A 352 13.97 -12.41 -12.63
C ALA A 352 15.36 -12.82 -13.18
N VAL A 353 16.40 -12.11 -12.76
CA VAL A 353 17.79 -12.41 -13.14
C VAL A 353 18.23 -13.78 -12.61
N THR A 354 17.97 -14.05 -11.33
CA THR A 354 18.30 -15.32 -10.67
C THR A 354 17.54 -16.49 -11.30
N ALA A 355 16.29 -16.27 -11.71
CA ALA A 355 15.49 -17.26 -12.44
C ALA A 355 15.89 -17.41 -13.93
N GLY A 356 16.92 -16.68 -14.39
CA GLY A 356 17.50 -16.83 -15.72
C GLY A 356 16.68 -16.21 -16.86
N PHE A 357 15.68 -15.37 -16.56
CA PHE A 357 14.84 -14.74 -17.61
C PHE A 357 15.63 -13.92 -18.63
N PRO A 358 16.65 -13.12 -18.24
CA PRO A 358 17.47 -12.41 -19.22
C PRO A 358 18.18 -13.32 -20.23
N LYS A 359 18.35 -14.62 -19.95
CA LYS A 359 18.97 -15.60 -20.85
C LYS A 359 17.95 -16.31 -21.76
N LYS A 360 16.66 -16.20 -21.46
CA LYS A 360 15.57 -16.78 -22.28
C LYS A 360 15.31 -15.91 -23.52
N PRO A 361 14.92 -16.48 -24.66
CA PRO A 361 14.42 -15.68 -25.79
C PRO A 361 13.15 -14.93 -25.39
N HIS A 362 12.98 -13.70 -25.89
CA HIS A 362 11.75 -12.96 -25.65
C HIS A 362 10.58 -13.61 -26.42
N PRO A 363 9.39 -13.77 -25.80
CA PRO A 363 8.19 -14.24 -26.49
C PRO A 363 7.85 -13.44 -27.74
N GLN A 364 7.12 -14.04 -28.68
CA GLN A 364 6.78 -13.37 -29.94
C GLN A 364 5.79 -12.19 -29.75
N ARG A 365 5.02 -12.18 -28.65
CA ARG A 365 4.03 -11.16 -28.30
C ARG A 365 4.07 -10.85 -26.81
N LEU A 366 3.64 -9.65 -26.45
CA LEU A 366 3.32 -9.31 -25.06
C LEU A 366 2.12 -10.12 -24.55
N PRO A 367 1.93 -10.23 -23.21
CA PRO A 367 0.68 -10.74 -22.64
C PRO A 367 -0.52 -9.89 -23.07
N TYR A 368 -1.73 -10.41 -22.84
CA TYR A 368 -2.98 -9.67 -23.15
C TYR A 368 -2.99 -8.28 -22.52
N ASN A 369 -2.47 -8.14 -21.31
CA ASN A 369 -2.23 -6.86 -20.67
C ASN A 369 -0.96 -6.97 -19.83
N ILE A 370 -0.05 -5.99 -19.87
CA ILE A 370 1.21 -6.09 -19.14
C ILE A 370 1.04 -5.91 -17.63
N TYR A 371 -0.01 -5.21 -17.20
CA TYR A 371 -0.28 -4.92 -15.79
C TYR A 371 -1.10 -6.02 -15.10
N GLY A 372 -2.05 -6.62 -15.82
CA GLY A 372 -2.93 -7.70 -15.36
C GLY A 372 -2.80 -8.94 -16.23
N THR A 373 -1.95 -9.88 -15.82
CA THR A 373 -1.72 -11.14 -16.55
C THR A 373 -1.44 -12.26 -15.57
N TYR A 374 -1.21 -13.46 -16.11
CA TYR A 374 -0.83 -14.66 -15.36
C TYR A 374 0.52 -15.20 -15.81
N GLY A 375 1.08 -16.12 -15.02
CA GLY A 375 2.25 -16.93 -15.38
C GLY A 375 3.58 -16.18 -15.24
N ASP A 376 4.57 -16.56 -16.04
CA ASP A 376 5.94 -16.04 -15.97
C ASP A 376 6.01 -14.49 -16.00
N TRP A 377 5.17 -13.83 -16.81
CA TRP A 377 5.15 -12.38 -16.84
C TRP A 377 4.69 -11.78 -15.50
N GLU A 378 3.64 -12.34 -14.89
CA GLU A 378 3.10 -11.88 -13.60
C GLU A 378 4.15 -12.01 -12.48
N GLY A 379 4.94 -13.08 -12.50
CA GLY A 379 5.94 -13.34 -11.45
C GLY A 379 7.24 -12.54 -11.55
N TYR A 380 7.63 -12.07 -12.75
CA TYR A 380 8.99 -11.57 -13.00
C TYR A 380 9.08 -10.21 -13.71
N SER A 381 7.97 -9.70 -14.26
CA SER A 381 7.91 -8.34 -14.81
C SER A 381 7.70 -7.30 -13.69
N THR A 382 7.93 -6.01 -13.99
CA THR A 382 7.68 -4.91 -13.03
C THR A 382 6.77 -3.77 -13.53
N PRO A 383 5.90 -3.89 -14.55
CA PRO A 383 5.22 -2.73 -15.15
C PRO A 383 4.32 -2.00 -14.15
N SER A 384 3.60 -2.72 -13.29
CA SER A 384 2.75 -2.10 -12.26
C SER A 384 3.56 -1.47 -11.13
N ARG A 385 4.72 -2.06 -10.77
CA ARG A 385 5.64 -1.46 -9.79
C ARG A 385 6.28 -0.19 -10.33
N ASP A 386 6.72 -0.23 -11.59
CA ASP A 386 7.37 0.88 -12.28
C ASP A 386 6.38 2.04 -12.50
N ALA A 387 5.12 1.73 -12.84
CA ALA A 387 4.02 2.72 -12.90
C ALA A 387 3.81 3.43 -11.54
N ARG A 388 3.72 2.68 -10.44
CA ARG A 388 3.59 3.26 -9.09
C ARG A 388 4.81 4.10 -8.70
N LEU A 389 6.02 3.65 -9.02
CA LEU A 389 7.25 4.39 -8.77
C LEU A 389 7.22 5.77 -9.46
N LYS A 390 6.79 5.81 -10.73
CA LYS A 390 6.64 7.08 -11.47
C LYS A 390 5.61 8.00 -10.83
N VAL A 391 4.44 7.47 -10.45
CA VAL A 391 3.41 8.24 -9.75
C VAL A 391 3.96 8.83 -8.45
N SER A 392 4.77 8.09 -7.69
CA SER A 392 5.38 8.61 -6.46
C SER A 392 6.34 9.79 -6.70
N PHE A 393 7.11 9.80 -7.79
CA PHE A 393 7.94 10.96 -8.14
C PHE A 393 7.10 12.17 -8.56
N ILE A 394 6.06 11.95 -9.39
CA ILE A 394 5.15 13.01 -9.85
C ILE A 394 4.42 13.64 -8.65
N ASP A 395 3.90 12.80 -7.76
CA ASP A 395 3.15 13.21 -6.58
C ASP A 395 4.03 13.98 -5.60
N LEU A 396 5.23 13.49 -5.30
CA LEU A 396 6.18 14.20 -4.45
C LEU A 396 6.50 15.59 -5.01
N LYS A 397 6.78 15.70 -6.31
CA LYS A 397 7.02 16.99 -6.95
C LYS A 397 5.83 17.94 -6.72
N ARG A 398 4.61 17.48 -7.02
CA ARG A 398 3.38 18.27 -6.83
C ARG A 398 3.24 18.74 -5.38
N THR A 399 3.36 17.84 -4.42
CA THR A 399 3.24 18.17 -2.99
C THR A 399 4.25 19.23 -2.56
N ILE A 400 5.51 19.15 -3.00
CA ILE A 400 6.51 20.16 -2.63
C ILE A 400 6.22 21.50 -3.30
N VAL A 401 5.75 21.52 -4.54
CA VAL A 401 5.31 22.76 -5.21
C VAL A 401 4.20 23.43 -4.41
N GLU A 402 3.14 22.68 -4.08
CA GLU A 402 1.98 23.17 -3.32
C GLU A 402 2.39 23.70 -1.94
N LEU A 403 3.25 22.97 -1.21
CA LEU A 403 3.71 23.41 0.12
C LEU A 403 4.57 24.67 0.07
N VAL A 404 5.40 24.84 -0.96
CA VAL A 404 6.18 26.07 -1.17
C VAL A 404 5.25 27.25 -1.52
N GLU A 405 4.24 27.03 -2.35
CA GLU A 405 3.22 28.06 -2.67
C GLU A 405 2.44 28.48 -1.42
N HIS A 406 2.00 27.53 -0.61
CA HIS A 406 1.30 27.78 0.66
C HIS A 406 2.18 28.53 1.67
N TYR A 407 3.46 28.13 1.79
CA TYR A 407 4.42 28.84 2.63
C TYR A 407 4.57 30.30 2.20
N ASN A 408 4.72 30.55 0.90
CA ASN A 408 4.85 31.90 0.35
C ASN A 408 3.56 32.73 0.50
N ALA A 409 2.40 32.07 0.52
CA ALA A 409 1.11 32.70 0.76
C ALA A 409 0.85 33.02 2.26
N GLY A 410 1.70 32.51 3.17
CA GLY A 410 1.52 32.68 4.61
C GLY A 410 0.40 31.80 5.20
N ASP A 411 0.13 30.66 4.58
CA ASP A 411 -0.90 29.75 5.02
C ASP A 411 -0.54 29.07 6.35
N THR A 412 -1.54 28.92 7.23
CA THR A 412 -1.35 28.34 8.57
C THR A 412 -1.25 26.82 8.58
N ASP A 413 -1.51 26.17 7.43
CA ASP A 413 -1.37 24.72 7.26
C ASP A 413 0.04 24.29 6.85
N VAL A 414 0.97 25.25 6.71
CA VAL A 414 2.39 25.02 6.47
C VAL A 414 3.20 25.69 7.57
N ARG A 415 4.19 24.97 8.10
CA ARG A 415 5.08 25.48 9.13
C ARG A 415 6.51 25.20 8.70
N TYR A 416 7.32 26.24 8.68
CA TYR A 416 8.74 26.13 8.42
C TYR A 416 9.49 27.07 9.37
N THR A 417 10.51 26.55 10.04
CA THR A 417 11.28 27.28 11.06
C THR A 417 12.71 27.59 10.65
N GLY A 418 13.15 27.16 9.46
CA GLY A 418 14.49 27.41 8.95
C GLY A 418 14.65 28.83 8.41
N GLY A 419 15.89 29.18 8.04
CA GLY A 419 16.25 30.52 7.56
C GLY A 419 16.07 30.72 6.05
N ASP A 420 16.15 29.65 5.26
CA ASP A 420 16.16 29.72 3.79
C ASP A 420 15.51 28.45 3.21
N LEU A 421 14.20 28.50 2.95
CA LEU A 421 13.43 27.32 2.53
C LEU A 421 13.95 26.69 1.22
N PRO A 422 14.23 27.45 0.15
CA PRO A 422 14.86 26.91 -1.06
C PRO A 422 16.14 26.13 -0.77
N LYS A 423 17.02 26.69 0.06
CA LYS A 423 18.29 26.05 0.42
C LYS A 423 18.08 24.78 1.25
N ASP A 424 17.24 24.83 2.26
CA ASP A 424 17.01 23.70 3.16
C ASP A 424 16.32 22.52 2.44
N LEU A 425 15.42 22.80 1.48
CA LEU A 425 14.87 21.79 0.58
C LEU A 425 15.95 21.15 -0.29
N TRP A 426 16.86 21.94 -0.84
CA TRP A 426 17.96 21.42 -1.65
C TRP A 426 18.91 20.53 -0.84
N GLU A 427 19.30 20.96 0.36
CA GLU A 427 20.17 20.19 1.25
C GLU A 427 19.50 18.88 1.70
N ALA A 428 18.19 18.92 2.01
CA ALA A 428 17.42 17.73 2.29
C ALA A 428 17.38 16.77 1.09
N TYR A 429 17.16 17.29 -0.12
CA TYR A 429 17.20 16.48 -1.34
C TYR A 429 18.55 15.77 -1.52
N LEU A 430 19.67 16.50 -1.40
CA LEU A 430 21.01 15.92 -1.54
C LEU A 430 21.27 14.83 -0.49
N LEU A 431 20.91 15.10 0.77
CA LEU A 431 21.11 14.15 1.87
C LEU A 431 20.33 12.85 1.65
N GLU A 432 19.04 12.93 1.30
CA GLU A 432 18.21 11.74 1.09
C GLU A 432 18.56 11.01 -0.22
N LYS A 433 18.94 11.76 -1.27
CA LYS A 433 19.48 11.21 -2.53
C LYS A 433 20.65 10.28 -2.23
N ASP A 434 21.62 10.76 -1.46
CA ASP A 434 22.88 10.06 -1.19
C ASP A 434 22.78 9.02 -0.08
N ALA A 435 21.82 9.16 0.84
CA ALA A 435 21.50 8.11 1.80
C ALA A 435 20.86 6.88 1.13
N CYS A 436 20.08 7.08 0.06
CA CYS A 436 19.45 5.99 -0.68
C CYS A 436 20.40 5.40 -1.71
N THR A 437 21.27 4.47 -1.29
CA THR A 437 22.13 3.69 -2.20
C THR A 437 21.68 2.24 -2.32
N PHE A 438 21.98 1.65 -3.47
CA PHE A 438 21.76 0.23 -3.76
C PHE A 438 22.68 -0.22 -4.89
N THR A 439 22.82 -1.53 -5.04
CA THR A 439 23.59 -2.13 -6.15
C THR A 439 22.71 -2.93 -7.09
N TYR A 440 23.15 -3.15 -8.32
CA TYR A 440 22.55 -4.18 -9.17
C TYR A 440 23.63 -4.97 -9.91
N TRP A 441 23.31 -6.22 -10.23
CA TRP A 441 24.18 -7.13 -10.97
C TRP A 441 24.06 -6.91 -12.48
N ARG A 442 25.21 -6.74 -13.15
CA ARG A 442 25.31 -6.74 -14.61
C ARG A 442 25.33 -8.17 -15.13
N SER A 443 25.17 -8.31 -16.44
CA SER A 443 25.13 -9.60 -17.12
C SER A 443 26.48 -10.36 -17.08
N ASP A 444 27.59 -9.68 -16.81
CA ASP A 444 28.94 -10.24 -16.66
C ASP A 444 29.32 -10.52 -15.20
N ASP A 445 28.33 -10.53 -14.31
CA ASP A 445 28.47 -10.66 -12.85
C ASP A 445 29.25 -9.51 -12.16
N SER A 446 29.61 -8.45 -12.89
CA SER A 446 30.05 -7.19 -12.26
C SER A 446 28.85 -6.44 -11.68
N ARG A 447 29.08 -5.37 -10.90
CA ARG A 447 28.00 -4.61 -10.24
C ARG A 447 28.12 -3.12 -10.50
N ILE A 448 26.99 -2.44 -10.41
CA ILE A 448 26.90 -0.98 -10.42
C ILE A 448 26.35 -0.52 -9.08
N ARG A 449 26.94 0.53 -8.50
CA ARG A 449 26.38 1.23 -7.35
C ARG A 449 25.59 2.43 -7.85
N MET A 450 24.35 2.55 -7.41
CA MET A 450 23.47 3.67 -7.73
C MET A 450 22.99 4.34 -6.45
N ASN A 451 22.51 5.56 -6.62
CA ASN A 451 21.75 6.29 -5.62
C ASN A 451 20.36 6.67 -6.20
N LEU A 452 19.50 7.29 -5.39
CA LEU A 452 18.15 7.65 -5.84
C LEU A 452 18.13 8.63 -7.02
N GLY A 453 19.12 9.54 -7.10
CA GLY A 453 19.23 10.51 -8.19
C GLY A 453 19.42 9.83 -9.56
N HIS A 454 20.21 8.75 -9.59
CA HIS A 454 20.37 7.96 -10.82
C HIS A 454 19.07 7.29 -11.27
N VAL A 455 18.21 6.87 -10.34
CA VAL A 455 16.89 6.31 -10.69
C VAL A 455 15.97 7.39 -11.24
N GLN A 456 15.96 8.58 -10.62
CA GLN A 456 15.20 9.72 -11.11
C GLN A 456 15.58 10.07 -12.56
N ASP A 457 16.87 10.07 -12.89
CA ASP A 457 17.39 10.38 -14.24
C ASP A 457 17.07 9.31 -15.29
N ARG A 458 16.81 8.09 -14.85
CA ARG A 458 16.57 6.90 -15.68
C ARG A 458 15.12 6.42 -15.63
N LEU A 459 14.25 7.11 -14.90
CA LEU A 459 12.90 6.65 -14.52
C LEU A 459 12.09 6.12 -15.70
N TRP A 460 12.22 6.77 -16.85
CA TRP A 460 11.48 6.49 -18.08
C TRP A 460 12.21 5.50 -19.02
N ASP A 461 13.43 5.11 -18.69
CA ASP A 461 14.25 4.12 -19.41
C ASP A 461 14.28 2.76 -18.71
N LEU A 462 13.80 2.68 -17.46
CA LEU A 462 13.68 1.45 -16.69
C LEU A 462 12.82 0.43 -17.43
N SER A 463 13.43 -0.66 -17.90
CA SER A 463 12.64 -1.75 -18.48
C SER A 463 11.89 -2.54 -17.42
N PHE A 464 10.60 -2.73 -17.66
CA PHE A 464 9.73 -3.61 -16.87
C PHE A 464 9.78 -5.08 -17.30
N ASP A 465 10.41 -5.38 -18.44
CA ASP A 465 10.32 -6.66 -19.13
C ASP A 465 11.29 -7.70 -18.52
N PRO A 466 10.83 -8.89 -18.10
CA PRO A 466 11.70 -9.92 -17.51
C PRO A 466 12.80 -10.42 -18.41
N TYR A 467 12.63 -10.35 -19.73
CA TYR A 467 13.56 -10.93 -20.69
C TYR A 467 14.74 -10.01 -21.04
N HIS A 468 14.69 -8.72 -20.71
CA HIS A 468 15.81 -7.81 -20.94
C HIS A 468 16.93 -8.01 -19.91
N CYS A 469 18.17 -7.75 -20.35
CA CYS A 469 19.36 -7.72 -19.51
C CYS A 469 19.18 -6.80 -18.28
N PRO A 470 19.82 -7.12 -17.14
CA PRO A 470 19.75 -6.30 -15.92
C PRO A 470 20.05 -4.82 -16.15
N GLU A 471 20.99 -4.50 -17.04
CA GLU A 471 21.39 -3.14 -17.38
C GLU A 471 20.20 -2.33 -17.92
N ARG A 472 19.42 -2.88 -18.84
CA ARG A 472 18.19 -2.25 -19.35
C ARG A 472 17.07 -2.23 -18.33
N ARG A 473 16.99 -3.23 -17.44
CA ARG A 473 16.07 -3.18 -16.28
C ARG A 473 16.36 -1.99 -15.38
N TRP A 474 17.60 -1.47 -15.37
CA TRP A 474 18.04 -0.30 -14.61
C TRP A 474 18.33 0.94 -15.45
N GLY A 475 17.84 0.99 -16.69
CA GLY A 475 17.92 2.17 -17.56
C GLY A 475 19.36 2.59 -17.89
N ALA A 476 20.29 1.63 -17.92
CA ALA A 476 21.69 1.86 -18.30
C ALA A 476 21.80 2.46 -19.70
N ARG A 477 22.83 3.28 -19.91
CA ARG A 477 23.14 3.94 -21.19
C ARG A 477 24.63 3.81 -21.50
N ALA A 478 24.99 3.97 -22.78
CA ALA A 478 26.38 4.00 -23.26
C ALA A 478 27.23 2.81 -22.73
N ASP A 479 28.42 3.08 -22.20
CA ASP A 479 29.40 2.07 -21.78
C ASP A 479 28.87 1.07 -20.75
N GLU A 480 27.87 1.44 -19.94
CA GLU A 480 27.24 0.54 -18.97
C GLU A 480 26.51 -0.62 -19.67
N LEU A 481 26.02 -0.42 -20.91
CA LEU A 481 25.38 -1.46 -21.72
C LEU A 481 26.38 -2.46 -22.35
N ALA A 482 27.69 -2.25 -22.24
CA ALA A 482 28.70 -3.09 -22.89
C ALA A 482 28.64 -4.58 -22.49
N THR A 483 28.08 -4.87 -21.32
CA THR A 483 27.92 -6.25 -20.79
C THR A 483 26.54 -6.83 -21.09
N CYS A 484 25.58 -6.01 -21.52
CA CYS A 484 24.20 -6.45 -21.76
C CYS A 484 24.19 -7.58 -22.79
N THR A 485 23.56 -8.70 -22.42
CA THR A 485 23.51 -9.93 -23.24
C THR A 485 22.32 -9.98 -24.21
N ASP A 486 21.57 -8.89 -24.33
CA ASP A 486 20.41 -8.81 -25.21
C ASP A 486 20.82 -8.89 -26.69
N ASP A 487 20.15 -9.76 -27.44
CA ASP A 487 20.30 -9.85 -28.89
C ASP A 487 19.56 -8.71 -29.64
N ALA A 488 19.62 -8.75 -30.97
CA ALA A 488 18.92 -7.78 -31.82
C ALA A 488 17.40 -7.80 -31.62
N GLN A 489 16.80 -8.96 -31.35
CA GLN A 489 15.36 -9.09 -31.14
C GLN A 489 14.93 -8.44 -29.83
N LYS A 490 15.67 -8.66 -28.74
CA LYS A 490 15.44 -8.01 -27.44
C LYS A 490 15.69 -6.51 -27.51
N THR A 491 16.69 -6.06 -28.26
CA THR A 491 16.89 -4.63 -28.55
C THR A 491 15.68 -3.99 -29.20
N ARG A 492 15.13 -4.66 -30.22
CA ARG A 492 13.90 -4.19 -30.87
C ARG A 492 12.71 -4.17 -29.90
N TRP A 493 12.58 -5.15 -29.00
CA TRP A 493 11.54 -5.11 -27.95
C TRP A 493 11.71 -3.93 -27.00
N TYR A 494 12.92 -3.67 -26.51
CA TYR A 494 13.21 -2.53 -25.67
C TYR A 494 12.82 -1.21 -26.35
N GLU A 495 13.12 -1.04 -27.64
CA GLU A 495 12.74 0.15 -28.40
C GLU A 495 11.22 0.27 -28.59
N ALA A 496 10.56 -0.82 -29.00
CA ALA A 496 9.11 -0.85 -29.23
C ALA A 496 8.29 -0.57 -27.96
N GLN A 497 8.78 -1.02 -26.79
CA GLN A 497 8.12 -0.82 -25.50
C GLN A 497 8.33 0.60 -24.91
N ARG A 498 9.00 1.52 -25.61
CA ARG A 498 9.33 2.86 -25.10
C ARG A 498 8.11 3.63 -24.60
N TRP A 499 7.03 3.66 -25.37
CA TRP A 499 5.83 4.42 -25.03
C TRP A 499 5.11 3.83 -23.81
N LEU A 500 5.11 2.50 -23.68
CA LEU A 500 4.63 1.80 -22.48
C LEU A 500 5.49 2.14 -21.26
N ARG A 501 6.80 2.37 -21.42
CA ARG A 501 7.65 2.88 -20.33
C ARG A 501 7.36 4.34 -19.99
N TYR A 502 6.81 5.16 -20.88
CA TYR A 502 6.41 6.53 -20.55
C TYR A 502 5.08 6.61 -19.80
N GLN A 503 4.32 5.53 -19.79
CA GLN A 503 3.06 5.45 -19.08
C GLN A 503 3.28 5.35 -17.56
N ALA A 504 2.69 6.28 -16.80
CA ALA A 504 2.63 6.26 -15.33
C ALA A 504 1.28 5.71 -14.82
N GLU A 505 0.19 6.02 -15.52
CA GLU A 505 -1.14 5.51 -15.18
C GLU A 505 -1.34 4.11 -15.73
N ARG A 506 -1.80 3.15 -14.94
CA ARG A 506 -2.01 1.78 -15.42
C ARG A 506 -3.32 1.66 -16.18
N THR A 507 -3.36 0.88 -17.26
CA THR A 507 -4.57 0.66 -18.09
C THR A 507 -4.86 -0.83 -18.24
N TYR A 508 -5.71 -1.39 -17.39
CA TYR A 508 -5.97 -2.85 -17.34
C TYR A 508 -7.04 -3.33 -18.32
N ASP A 509 -7.87 -2.40 -18.78
CA ASP A 509 -8.95 -2.57 -19.76
C ASP A 509 -8.45 -2.53 -21.22
N VAL A 510 -7.17 -2.22 -21.42
CA VAL A 510 -6.56 -2.09 -22.74
C VAL A 510 -5.87 -3.39 -23.15
N ARG A 511 -6.16 -3.87 -24.36
CA ARG A 511 -5.44 -4.98 -25.00
C ARG A 511 -4.01 -4.55 -25.33
N MET A 512 -3.03 -5.37 -24.99
CA MET A 512 -1.59 -5.11 -25.18
C MET A 512 -0.81 -6.26 -25.83
N ASN A 513 -1.44 -7.37 -26.22
CA ASN A 513 -0.76 -8.53 -26.83
C ASN A 513 -0.32 -8.30 -28.28
N PHE A 514 0.47 -7.27 -28.50
CA PHE A 514 1.09 -6.93 -29.77
C PHE A 514 2.47 -7.55 -29.88
N THR A 515 2.92 -7.79 -31.10
CA THR A 515 4.33 -8.00 -31.43
C THR A 515 5.09 -6.68 -31.37
N ALA A 516 6.41 -6.71 -31.36
CA ALA A 516 7.21 -5.49 -31.40
C ALA A 516 6.99 -4.62 -32.66
N ASP A 517 6.54 -5.18 -33.80
CA ASP A 517 6.25 -4.39 -35.03
C ASP A 517 4.88 -3.72 -34.98
N GLU A 518 3.96 -4.30 -34.21
CA GLU A 518 2.61 -3.79 -34.07
C GLU A 518 2.54 -2.66 -33.04
N LEU A 519 3.48 -2.58 -32.09
CA LEU A 519 3.57 -1.49 -31.13
C LEU A 519 3.98 -0.18 -31.81
N LYS A 520 3.18 0.85 -31.62
CA LYS A 520 3.30 2.16 -32.26
C LYS A 520 3.21 3.29 -31.22
N PRO A 521 3.72 4.49 -31.52
CA PRO A 521 3.45 5.65 -30.68
C PRO A 521 1.93 5.91 -30.61
N PRO A 522 1.39 6.31 -29.44
CA PRO A 522 -0.03 6.64 -29.28
C PRO A 522 -0.54 7.68 -30.27
N SER A 523 0.31 8.64 -30.65
CA SER A 523 -0.02 9.65 -31.68
C SER A 523 -0.22 9.10 -33.10
N ALA A 524 0.28 7.89 -33.40
CA ALA A 524 0.24 7.31 -34.75
C ALA A 524 -0.82 6.21 -34.93
N ALA A 525 -1.41 5.69 -33.85
CA ALA A 525 -2.38 4.60 -33.92
C ALA A 525 -3.33 4.61 -32.72
N SER A 526 -4.51 4.01 -32.88
CA SER A 526 -5.40 3.76 -31.75
C SER A 526 -4.83 2.68 -30.83
N ALA A 527 -5.31 2.60 -29.58
CA ALA A 527 -4.94 1.51 -28.67
C ALA A 527 -5.29 0.11 -29.22
N ALA A 528 -6.37 0.00 -30.00
CA ALA A 528 -6.76 -1.25 -30.65
C ALA A 528 -5.77 -1.71 -31.73
N ASP A 529 -5.00 -0.76 -32.29
CA ASP A 529 -4.02 -0.96 -33.37
C ASP A 529 -2.56 -0.83 -32.88
N GLY A 530 -2.33 -0.91 -31.57
CA GLY A 530 -1.01 -0.93 -30.94
C GLY A 530 -0.43 0.43 -30.57
N GLY A 531 -1.18 1.52 -30.72
CA GLY A 531 -0.85 2.85 -30.19
C GLY A 531 -1.06 2.92 -28.68
N LEU A 532 -0.08 2.40 -27.93
CA LEU A 532 -0.17 2.20 -26.49
C LEU A 532 0.88 3.04 -25.76
N GLY A 533 0.61 3.39 -24.50
CA GLY A 533 1.55 4.15 -23.68
C GLY A 533 1.26 5.65 -23.68
N ALA A 534 2.33 6.43 -23.48
CA ALA A 534 2.31 7.88 -23.60
C ALA A 534 3.36 8.33 -24.64
N ASP A 535 3.05 9.36 -25.43
CA ASP A 535 3.98 9.91 -26.42
C ASP A 535 5.19 10.61 -25.76
N ALA A 536 5.04 11.08 -24.53
CA ALA A 536 6.09 11.71 -23.77
C ALA A 536 5.99 11.34 -22.28
N PRO A 537 7.13 11.30 -21.57
CA PRO A 537 7.12 11.13 -20.12
C PRO A 537 6.40 12.30 -19.44
N ALA A 538 5.69 12.01 -18.34
CA ALA A 538 5.16 13.04 -17.46
C ALA A 538 6.29 13.77 -16.73
N ASP A 539 6.04 14.99 -16.31
CA ASP A 539 7.01 15.77 -15.54
C ASP A 539 7.10 15.24 -14.09
N ALA A 540 8.19 14.52 -13.83
CA ALA A 540 8.54 13.94 -12.54
C ALA A 540 9.84 14.56 -11.97
N ASP A 541 10.35 15.64 -12.58
CA ASP A 541 11.67 16.17 -12.24
C ASP A 541 11.62 17.14 -11.06
N LEU A 542 11.60 16.56 -9.85
CA LEU A 542 11.70 17.29 -8.59
C LEU A 542 13.04 18.05 -8.48
N ARG A 543 14.12 17.48 -9.03
CA ARG A 543 15.47 18.07 -8.94
C ARG A 543 15.53 19.38 -9.71
N ALA A 544 14.95 19.42 -10.91
CA ALA A 544 14.88 20.64 -11.70
C ALA A 544 14.06 21.74 -11.02
N TYR A 545 12.95 21.38 -10.37
CA TYR A 545 12.15 22.34 -9.60
C TYR A 545 12.95 22.94 -8.44
N LEU A 546 13.60 22.10 -7.62
CA LEU A 546 14.40 22.56 -6.48
C LEU A 546 15.61 23.40 -6.92
N ALA A 547 16.27 23.03 -8.02
CA ALA A 547 17.34 23.83 -8.61
C ALA A 547 16.83 25.21 -9.08
N GLY A 548 15.62 25.26 -9.66
CA GLY A 548 14.95 26.49 -10.06
C GLY A 548 14.67 27.44 -8.90
N LEU A 549 14.19 26.91 -7.76
CA LEU A 549 13.99 27.70 -6.53
C LEU A 549 15.28 28.37 -6.04
N ASN A 550 16.42 27.72 -6.27
CA ASN A 550 17.75 28.20 -5.84
C ASN A 550 18.53 28.93 -6.94
N SER A 551 17.98 29.07 -8.15
CA SER A 551 18.69 29.62 -9.33
C SER A 551 20.00 28.88 -9.67
N PHE A 552 20.09 27.58 -9.41
CA PHE A 552 21.24 26.76 -9.78
C PHE A 552 21.20 26.34 -11.26
N PRO A 553 22.33 26.34 -11.98
CA PRO A 553 22.36 25.78 -13.33
C PRO A 553 22.31 24.25 -13.29
N LEU A 554 21.34 23.66 -14.00
CA LEU A 554 21.10 22.20 -14.03
C LEU A 554 22.36 21.37 -14.38
N ALA A 555 23.26 21.92 -15.19
CA ALA A 555 24.50 21.26 -15.61
C ALA A 555 25.49 21.00 -14.46
N LEU A 556 25.42 21.76 -13.36
CA LEU A 556 26.27 21.56 -12.17
C LEU A 556 25.77 20.44 -11.25
N VAL A 557 24.60 19.86 -11.54
CA VAL A 557 23.89 18.93 -10.65
C VAL A 557 23.95 17.47 -11.16
N ALA A 558 24.36 17.26 -12.42
CA ALA A 558 24.39 15.93 -13.03
C ALA A 558 25.64 15.14 -12.62
N GLU A 559 25.55 14.37 -11.54
CA GLU A 559 26.56 13.36 -11.21
C GLU A 559 26.40 12.12 -12.10
N LYS A 560 27.53 11.55 -12.56
CA LYS A 560 27.53 10.27 -13.27
C LYS A 560 27.50 9.11 -12.27
N PRO A 561 26.81 8.01 -12.57
CA PRO A 561 26.85 6.81 -11.73
C PRO A 561 28.25 6.27 -11.58
N GLU A 562 28.59 5.89 -10.36
CA GLU A 562 29.87 5.28 -10.05
C GLU A 562 29.85 3.79 -10.42
N ILE A 563 30.69 3.42 -11.39
CA ILE A 563 30.92 2.03 -11.75
C ILE A 563 31.94 1.45 -10.78
N THR A 564 31.48 0.74 -9.75
CA THR A 564 32.37 0.02 -8.83
C THR A 564 32.60 -1.41 -9.33
N LEU A 565 33.79 -1.72 -9.84
CA LEU A 565 34.18 -3.10 -10.16
C LEU A 565 34.41 -3.89 -8.86
N VAL A 566 33.51 -4.84 -8.56
CA VAL A 566 33.52 -5.59 -7.29
C VAL A 566 34.37 -6.86 -7.41
N SER A 567 35.68 -6.72 -7.51
CA SER A 567 36.55 -7.82 -7.07
C SER A 567 36.82 -7.64 -5.57
N GLY A 568 35.86 -8.07 -4.73
CA GLY A 568 36.11 -8.29 -3.29
C GLY A 568 35.49 -7.31 -2.27
N THR A 569 34.66 -6.34 -2.67
CA THR A 569 33.99 -5.46 -1.70
C THR A 569 32.82 -6.20 -1.01
N PRO A 570 32.76 -6.23 0.34
CA PRO A 570 31.61 -6.79 1.06
C PRO A 570 30.31 -6.12 0.62
N VAL A 571 29.25 -6.92 0.44
CA VAL A 571 27.89 -6.39 0.30
C VAL A 571 27.50 -5.82 1.66
N GLU A 572 27.38 -4.50 1.77
CA GLU A 572 26.67 -3.95 2.91
C GLU A 572 25.22 -4.46 2.86
N PRO A 573 24.68 -5.01 3.96
CA PRO A 573 23.30 -5.44 3.99
C PRO A 573 22.39 -4.23 3.72
N GLU A 574 21.72 -4.24 2.56
CA GLU A 574 20.79 -3.18 2.18
C GLU A 574 19.56 -3.22 3.11
N PRO A 575 19.11 -2.08 3.67
CA PRO A 575 17.95 -2.08 4.54
C PRO A 575 16.69 -2.46 3.73
N GLN A 576 16.06 -3.58 4.08
CA GLN A 576 14.84 -4.06 3.40
C GLN A 576 13.61 -3.18 3.67
N MET A 577 13.63 -2.35 4.71
CA MET A 577 12.52 -1.47 5.06
C MET A 577 12.82 0.00 4.70
N PRO A 578 11.79 0.82 4.43
CA PRO A 578 11.94 2.26 4.32
C PRO A 578 12.59 2.85 5.58
N ALA A 579 13.44 3.87 5.44
CA ALA A 579 14.17 4.45 6.57
C ALA A 579 13.24 4.99 7.68
N TRP A 580 12.09 5.55 7.30
CA TRP A 580 11.07 6.01 8.24
C TRP A 580 10.47 4.86 9.07
N HIS A 581 10.47 3.62 8.57
CA HIS A 581 9.91 2.47 9.29
C HIS A 581 10.70 2.17 10.56
N SER A 582 12.03 2.31 10.48
CA SER A 582 12.91 2.20 11.65
C SER A 582 12.61 3.27 12.71
N LYS A 583 12.15 4.46 12.31
CA LYS A 583 11.72 5.50 13.25
C LYS A 583 10.49 5.02 14.03
N ILE A 584 9.48 4.47 13.34
CA ILE A 584 8.25 3.95 13.97
C ILE A 584 8.59 2.86 15.00
N LEU A 585 9.50 1.96 14.67
CA LEU A 585 9.98 0.92 15.60
C LEU A 585 10.61 1.51 16.88
N ASN A 586 11.18 2.72 16.81
CA ASN A 586 11.78 3.43 17.93
C ASN A 586 10.78 4.37 18.64
N GLY A 587 9.48 4.16 18.49
CA GLY A 587 8.44 4.93 19.17
C GLY A 587 8.11 6.27 18.52
N TRP A 588 8.56 6.51 17.30
CA TRP A 588 8.25 7.72 16.55
C TRP A 588 6.79 7.72 16.11
N THR A 589 6.02 8.69 16.61
CA THR A 589 4.64 8.96 16.18
C THR A 589 4.49 10.36 15.57
N LYS A 590 5.57 11.17 15.54
CA LYS A 590 5.57 12.59 15.18
C LYS A 590 6.86 12.99 14.49
N PRO A 591 6.83 13.75 13.38
CA PRO A 591 8.01 14.48 12.92
C PRO A 591 8.54 15.41 14.03
N ASP A 592 9.86 15.47 14.21
CA ASP A 592 10.50 16.23 15.30
C ASP A 592 10.49 17.74 15.02
#